data_AF-B0EMV0-F1
#
_entry.id   AF-B0EMV0-F1
#
_cell.length_a   1.000
_cell.length_b   1.000
_cell.length_c   1.000
_cell.angle_alpha   90.00
_cell.angle_beta   90.00
_cell.angle_gamma   90.00
#
_symmetry.space_group_name_H-M   'P 1'
#
loop_
_entity.id
_entity.type
_entity.pdbx_description
1 polymer ?
#
loop_
_entity_poly.entity_id
_entity_poly.type
_entity_poly.pdbx_seq_one_letter_code
_entity_poly.pdbx_strand_id
1 'polypeptide(L)'
;MKQFHFIEHIAISPEFRGEKIGQQVIEHLFKTIGGLWILEVEPTEDEVHHRLRKWYYRNGFSIIDKNYKQPSYSFGGQSIPLWIMATQPLSNKVLSTFISVLKHNVYEAHYSLNRF
;
A
#
# COMPACT_ATOMS: atom_id res chain seq x y z
N MET A 1 -3.22 20.59 -0.75
CA MET A 1 -3.38 19.21 -1.26
C MET A 1 -4.01 18.36 -0.17
N LYS A 2 -4.79 17.33 -0.49
CA LYS A 2 -5.16 16.31 0.51
C LYS A 2 -3.89 15.55 0.91
N GLN A 3 -3.68 15.36 2.20
CA GLN A 3 -2.61 14.54 2.75
C GLN A 3 -3.07 13.08 2.81
N PHE A 4 -2.14 12.14 2.64
CA PHE A 4 -2.38 10.71 2.78
C PHE A 4 -1.19 10.06 3.48
N HIS A 5 -1.43 8.87 4.04
CA HIS A 5 -0.42 7.98 4.60
C HIS A 5 -0.30 6.74 3.71
N PHE A 6 0.92 6.36 3.37
CA PHE A 6 1.19 5.16 2.60
C PHE A 6 1.77 4.08 3.50
N ILE A 7 1.20 2.89 3.43
CA ILE A 7 1.78 1.70 4.06
C ILE A 7 2.61 1.00 2.99
N GLU A 8 3.92 1.25 2.99
CA GLU A 8 4.85 0.56 2.11
C GLU A 8 5.03 -0.90 2.56
N HIS A 9 5.28 -1.11 3.86
CA HIS A 9 5.49 -2.43 4.43
C HIS A 9 4.80 -2.56 5.80
N ILE A 10 4.10 -3.68 6.01
CA ILE A 10 3.62 -4.12 7.32
C ILE A 10 3.80 -5.63 7.45
N ALA A 11 4.44 -6.06 8.53
CA ALA A 11 4.71 -7.46 8.79
C ALA A 11 4.52 -7.78 10.27
N ILE A 12 3.97 -8.96 10.55
CA ILE A 12 3.85 -9.53 11.90
C ILE A 12 4.66 -10.81 11.90
N SER A 13 5.49 -10.96 12.94
CA SER A 13 6.33 -12.15 13.09
C SER A 13 5.47 -13.42 13.08
N PRO A 14 5.87 -14.50 12.38
CA PRO A 14 5.06 -15.71 12.24
C PRO A 14 4.59 -16.31 13.57
N GLU A 15 5.42 -16.25 14.60
CA GLU A 15 5.14 -16.74 15.96
C GLU A 15 3.99 -16.00 16.65
N PHE A 16 3.65 -14.78 16.22
CA PHE A 16 2.55 -13.98 16.80
C PHE A 16 1.30 -13.94 15.90
N ARG A 17 1.22 -14.79 14.87
CA ARG A 17 0.04 -14.86 14.00
C ARG A 17 -1.16 -15.42 14.77
N GLY A 18 -2.35 -14.89 14.47
CA GLY A 18 -3.60 -15.31 15.13
C GLY A 18 -3.90 -14.56 16.44
N GLU A 19 -2.93 -13.84 17.00
CA GLU A 19 -3.10 -13.08 18.26
C GLU A 19 -3.70 -11.68 18.07
N LYS A 20 -4.19 -11.37 16.86
CA LYS A 20 -4.75 -10.06 16.47
C LYS A 20 -3.79 -8.87 16.58
N ILE A 21 -2.49 -9.08 16.78
CA ILE A 21 -1.49 -8.00 16.89
C ILE A 21 -1.53 -7.06 15.68
N GLY A 22 -1.53 -7.61 14.45
CA GLY A 22 -1.59 -6.76 13.25
C GLY A 22 -2.83 -5.85 13.22
N GLN A 23 -3.97 -6.35 13.69
CA GLN A 23 -5.20 -5.56 13.77
C GLN A 23 -5.04 -4.44 14.82
N GLN A 24 -4.49 -4.76 15.99
CA GLN A 24 -4.22 -3.76 17.03
C GLN A 24 -3.27 -2.66 16.54
N VAL A 25 -2.23 -3.03 15.77
CA VAL A 25 -1.29 -2.07 15.16
C VAL A 25 -2.01 -1.11 14.21
N ILE A 26 -2.79 -1.63 13.24
CA ILE A 26 -3.53 -0.76 12.31
C ILE A 26 -4.56 0.10 13.03
N GLU A 27 -5.32 -0.48 13.96
CA GLU A 27 -6.30 0.28 14.75
C GLU A 27 -5.64 1.41 15.55
N HIS A 28 -4.48 1.15 16.14
CA HIS A 28 -3.73 2.17 16.86
C HIS A 28 -3.24 3.28 15.91
N LEU A 29 -2.64 2.93 14.76
CA LEU A 29 -2.20 3.91 13.76
C LEU A 29 -3.34 4.81 13.31
N PHE A 30 -4.51 4.22 13.03
CA PHE A 30 -5.68 4.95 12.57
C PHE A 30 -6.25 5.88 13.64
N LYS A 31 -6.27 5.45 14.91
CA LYS A 31 -6.73 6.29 16.02
C LYS A 31 -5.77 7.45 16.32
N THR A 32 -4.46 7.21 16.23
CA THR A 32 -3.44 8.17 16.64
C THR A 32 -3.13 9.20 15.56
N ILE A 33 -3.06 8.77 14.30
CA ILE A 33 -2.67 9.63 13.17
C ILE A 33 -3.90 10.10 12.40
N GLY A 34 -4.94 9.27 12.30
CA GLY A 34 -6.14 9.56 11.52
C GLY A 34 -5.86 9.63 10.02
N GLY A 35 -6.76 10.28 9.28
CA GLY A 35 -6.55 10.61 7.87
C GLY A 35 -6.85 9.48 6.88
N LEU A 36 -6.37 9.68 5.65
CA LEU A 36 -6.52 8.77 4.54
C LEU A 36 -5.29 7.85 4.46
N TRP A 37 -5.52 6.56 4.35
CA TRP A 37 -4.47 5.56 4.21
C TRP A 37 -4.60 4.85 2.87
N ILE A 38 -3.48 4.64 2.20
CA ILE A 38 -3.37 3.88 0.96
C ILE A 38 -2.27 2.84 1.06
N LEU A 39 -2.42 1.75 0.32
CA LEU A 39 -1.44 0.68 0.24
C LEU A 39 -1.55 -0.07 -1.09
N GLU A 40 -0.54 -0.85 -1.39
CA GLU A 40 -0.47 -1.72 -2.56
C GLU A 40 -0.68 -3.18 -2.16
N VAL A 41 -1.39 -3.94 -2.98
CA VAL A 41 -1.59 -5.39 -2.78
C VAL A 41 -1.42 -6.15 -4.09
N GLU A 42 -0.96 -7.38 -3.97
CA GLU A 42 -0.88 -8.32 -5.09
C GLU A 42 -2.27 -8.58 -5.69
N PRO A 43 -2.40 -8.70 -7.02
CA PRO A 43 -3.65 -9.01 -7.70
C PRO A 43 -3.97 -10.51 -7.71
N THR A 44 -3.03 -11.37 -7.29
CA THR A 44 -3.15 -12.83 -7.38
C THR A 44 -4.18 -13.39 -6.40
N GLU A 45 -4.93 -14.40 -6.81
CA GLU A 45 -5.96 -15.05 -5.99
C GLU A 45 -5.45 -16.28 -5.22
N ASP A 46 -4.13 -16.45 -5.07
CA ASP A 46 -3.62 -17.49 -4.18
C ASP A 46 -4.03 -17.24 -2.73
N GLU A 47 -4.02 -18.30 -1.94
CA GLU A 47 -4.58 -18.30 -0.59
C GLU A 47 -3.95 -17.22 0.31
N VAL A 48 -2.65 -16.98 0.15
CA VAL A 48 -1.91 -16.04 0.99
C VAL A 48 -2.34 -14.60 0.68
N HIS A 49 -2.30 -14.20 -0.59
CA HIS A 49 -2.67 -12.85 -1.00
C HIS A 49 -4.16 -12.57 -0.85
N HIS A 50 -5.01 -13.56 -1.11
CA HIS A 50 -6.45 -13.45 -0.87
C HIS A 50 -6.77 -13.28 0.63
N ARG A 51 -6.11 -14.03 1.52
CA ARG A 51 -6.28 -13.87 2.97
C ARG A 51 -5.79 -12.50 3.45
N LEU A 52 -4.68 -12.00 2.90
CA LEU A 52 -4.15 -10.67 3.19
C LEU A 52 -5.12 -9.57 2.73
N ARG A 53 -5.65 -9.64 1.49
CA ARG A 53 -6.67 -8.69 1.01
C ARG A 53 -7.92 -8.72 1.89
N LYS A 54 -8.42 -9.90 2.26
CA LYS A 54 -9.53 -10.04 3.23
C LYS A 54 -9.24 -9.41 4.58
N TRP A 55 -7.99 -9.48 5.03
CA TRP A 55 -7.58 -8.80 6.26
C TRP A 55 -7.62 -7.28 6.10
N TYR A 56 -7.11 -6.72 4.99
CA TYR A 56 -7.23 -5.29 4.71
C TYR A 56 -8.69 -4.80 4.59
N TYR A 57 -9.56 -5.58 3.92
CA TYR A 57 -10.99 -5.27 3.87
C TYR A 57 -11.64 -5.15 5.25
N ARG A 58 -11.36 -6.10 6.15
CA ARG A 58 -11.88 -6.06 7.53
C ARG A 58 -11.34 -4.89 8.33
N ASN A 59 -10.16 -4.37 7.97
CA ASN A 59 -9.55 -3.20 8.58
C ASN A 59 -9.88 -1.90 7.83
N GLY A 60 -11.00 -1.85 7.09
CA GLY A 60 -11.54 -0.61 6.53
C GLY A 60 -10.95 -0.17 5.19
N PHE A 61 -10.08 -0.97 4.57
CA PHE A 61 -9.61 -0.69 3.22
C PHE A 61 -10.60 -1.22 2.16
N SER A 62 -10.59 -0.59 0.99
CA SER A 62 -11.28 -1.07 -0.22
C SER A 62 -10.38 -0.89 -1.43
N ILE A 63 -10.48 -1.78 -2.42
CA ILE A 63 -9.78 -1.61 -3.69
C ILE A 63 -10.32 -0.37 -4.41
N ILE A 64 -9.43 0.53 -4.79
CA ILE A 64 -9.77 1.75 -5.55
C ILE A 64 -9.15 1.79 -6.94
N ASP A 65 -8.14 0.95 -7.22
CA ASP A 65 -7.58 0.79 -8.56
C ASP A 65 -7.02 -0.62 -8.75
N LYS A 66 -7.35 -1.22 -9.89
CA LYS A 66 -6.88 -2.56 -10.31
C LYS A 66 -5.90 -2.52 -11.49
N ASN A 67 -5.67 -1.35 -12.05
CA ASN A 67 -4.82 -1.13 -13.22
C ASN A 67 -3.46 -0.51 -12.87
N TYR A 68 -3.18 -0.36 -11.57
CA TYR A 68 -1.93 0.21 -11.08
C TYR A 68 -0.73 -0.69 -11.43
N LYS A 69 0.41 -0.05 -11.67
CA LYS A 69 1.69 -0.71 -11.87
C LYS A 69 2.70 -0.07 -10.95
N GLN A 70 3.22 -0.84 -10.01
CA GLN A 70 4.28 -0.43 -9.11
C GLN A 70 5.55 -0.18 -9.93
N PRO A 71 6.18 1.00 -9.84
CA PRO A 71 7.50 1.23 -10.41
C PRO A 71 8.54 0.28 -9.80
N SER A 72 9.59 -0.04 -10.56
CA SER A 72 10.73 -0.73 -9.98
C SER A 72 11.50 0.20 -9.04
N TYR A 73 12.11 -0.34 -7.98
CA TYR A 73 13.10 0.38 -7.17
C TYR A 73 14.43 0.61 -7.90
N SER A 74 14.71 -0.18 -8.94
CA SER A 74 15.93 -0.05 -9.73
C SER A 74 15.68 0.77 -10.99
N PHE A 75 16.63 1.65 -11.31
CA PHE A 75 16.57 2.41 -12.55
C PHE A 75 16.54 1.46 -13.76
N GLY A 76 15.57 1.64 -14.64
CA GLY A 76 15.37 0.78 -15.82
C GLY A 76 14.73 -0.58 -15.54
N GLY A 77 14.36 -0.89 -14.29
CA GLY A 77 13.65 -2.10 -13.93
C GLY A 77 12.20 -2.13 -14.43
N GLN A 78 11.61 -3.32 -14.49
CA GLN A 78 10.22 -3.50 -14.93
C GLN A 78 9.24 -3.16 -13.83
N SER A 79 8.14 -2.50 -14.20
CA SER A 79 7.01 -2.27 -13.30
C SER A 79 6.21 -3.55 -13.09
N ILE A 80 5.71 -3.79 -11.87
CA ILE A 80 4.89 -4.96 -11.55
C ILE A 80 3.41 -4.58 -11.35
N PRO A 81 2.45 -5.40 -11.81
CA PRO A 81 1.03 -5.11 -11.64
C PRO A 81 0.62 -5.30 -10.17
N LEU A 82 0.07 -4.27 -9.54
CA LEU A 82 -0.50 -4.31 -8.20
C LEU A 82 -1.86 -3.61 -8.19
N TRP A 83 -2.64 -3.83 -7.14
CA TRP A 83 -3.86 -3.07 -6.88
C TRP A 83 -3.63 -2.05 -5.77
N ILE A 84 -4.32 -0.91 -5.85
CA ILE A 84 -4.33 0.08 -4.77
C ILE A 84 -5.58 -0.14 -3.92
N MET A 85 -5.38 -0.21 -2.61
CA MET A 85 -6.46 -0.12 -1.64
C MET A 85 -6.37 1.17 -0.82
N ALA A 86 -7.52 1.70 -0.41
CA ALA A 86 -7.60 2.91 0.42
C ALA A 86 -8.68 2.81 1.49
N THR A 87 -8.54 3.58 2.58
CA THR A 87 -9.56 3.66 3.64
C THR A 87 -10.75 4.57 3.29
N GLN A 88 -10.65 5.35 2.21
CA GLN A 88 -11.73 6.19 1.71
C GLN A 88 -11.74 6.19 0.18
N PRO A 89 -12.91 6.37 -0.47
CA PRO A 89 -12.98 6.48 -1.93
C PRO A 89 -12.25 7.73 -2.43
N LEU A 90 -11.58 7.60 -3.58
CA LEU A 90 -10.85 8.69 -4.23
C LEU A 90 -11.33 8.87 -5.66
N SER A 91 -11.37 10.12 -6.13
CA SER A 91 -11.55 10.39 -7.55
C SER A 91 -10.25 10.07 -8.30
N ASN A 92 -10.36 9.73 -9.58
CA ASN A 92 -9.20 9.41 -10.43
C ASN A 92 -8.15 10.52 -10.44
N LYS A 93 -8.58 11.80 -10.39
CA LYS A 93 -7.66 12.96 -10.35
C LYS A 93 -6.86 13.02 -9.04
N VAL A 94 -7.48 12.69 -7.92
CA VAL A 94 -6.79 12.67 -6.62
C VAL A 94 -5.84 11.47 -6.55
N LEU A 95 -6.31 10.31 -6.97
CA LEU A 95 -5.50 9.10 -6.99
C LEU A 95 -4.27 9.24 -7.89
N SER A 96 -4.41 9.79 -9.10
CA SER A 96 -3.27 10.01 -10.00
C SER A 96 -2.23 10.96 -9.40
N THR A 97 -2.67 11.97 -8.64
CA THR A 97 -1.77 12.86 -7.90
C THR A 97 -1.01 12.09 -6.83
N PHE A 98 -1.69 11.21 -6.07
CA PHE A 98 -1.04 10.40 -5.03
C PHE A 98 -0.08 9.38 -5.62
N ILE A 99 -0.43 8.71 -6.70
CA ILE A 99 0.47 7.80 -7.42
C ILE A 99 1.72 8.54 -7.90
N SER A 100 1.59 9.78 -8.39
CA SER A 100 2.76 10.59 -8.78
C SER A 100 3.66 10.89 -7.58
N VAL A 101 3.07 11.20 -6.42
CA VAL A 101 3.82 11.43 -5.18
C VAL A 101 4.51 10.17 -4.70
N LEU A 102 3.82 9.01 -4.71
CA LEU A 102 4.40 7.71 -4.38
C LEU A 102 5.57 7.37 -5.29
N LYS A 103 5.38 7.49 -6.61
CA LYS A 103 6.42 7.22 -7.61
C LYS A 103 7.69 8.01 -7.29
N HIS A 104 7.53 9.32 -7.08
CA HIS A 104 8.67 10.20 -6.86
C HIS A 104 9.37 9.94 -5.51
N ASN A 105 8.58 9.84 -4.43
CA ASN A 105 9.12 9.84 -3.07
C ASN A 105 9.53 8.45 -2.56
N VAL A 106 8.89 7.38 -3.06
CA VAL A 106 9.14 6.01 -2.61
C VAL A 106 10.03 5.27 -3.59
N TYR A 107 9.77 5.32 -4.89
CA TYR A 107 10.50 4.48 -5.85
C TYR A 107 11.69 5.20 -6.49
N GLU A 108 11.46 6.38 -7.06
CA GLU A 108 12.50 7.11 -7.80
C GLU A 108 13.56 7.74 -6.88
N ALA A 109 13.22 8.00 -5.62
CA ALA A 109 14.15 8.50 -4.61
C ALA A 109 15.38 7.58 -4.45
N HIS A 110 15.24 6.28 -4.76
CA HIS A 110 16.34 5.31 -4.68
C HIS A 110 17.17 5.19 -5.97
N TYR A 111 16.77 5.84 -7.07
CA TYR A 111 17.49 5.71 -8.35
C TYR A 111 18.86 6.37 -8.34
N SER A 112 19.04 7.43 -7.57
CA SER A 112 20.32 8.15 -7.42
C SER A 112 21.35 7.39 -6.58
N LEU A 113 20.92 6.42 -5.76
CA LEU A 113 21.81 5.59 -4.92
C LEU A 113 22.35 4.36 -5.66
N ASN A 114 21.72 3.96 -6.76
CA ASN A 114 22.08 2.78 -7.56
C ASN A 114 22.88 3.13 -8.84
N ARG A 115 23.51 4.32 -8.89
CA ARG A 115 24.45 4.70 -9.96
C ARG A 115 25.89 4.33 -9.55
N PHE A 116 26.22 3.04 -9.60
CA PHE A 116 27.59 2.56 -9.57
C PHE A 116 27.82 1.61 -10.73
#